data_AF-A0A368Y375-F1
#
_entry.id   AF-A0A368Y375-F1
#
_cell.length_a   1.000
_cell.length_b   1.000
_cell.length_c   1.000
_cell.angle_alpha   90.00
_cell.angle_beta   90.00
_cell.angle_gamma   90.00
#
_symmetry.space_group_name_H-M   'P 1'
#
loop_
_entity.id
_entity.type
_entity.pdbx_description
1 polymer ?
#
loop_
_entity_poly.entity_id
_entity_poly.type
_entity_poly.pdbx_seq_one_letter_code
_entity_poly.pdbx_strand_id
1 'polypeptide(L)'
;MRPGGRALVAAVLAGLVVGAAAMSPEDALKSPACLAARERLDATMAEQKPDIVLLRAARQRAARACFRAEADAPPPSRAERPLVLLPPAGMPAPPAAPTAPTTTAPTRPQPPQVARCDAGGCWDSQGQRLNRAGGQLVNPQGQLCTQQGTVLSCP
;
A
#
# COMPACT_ATOMS: atom_id res chain seq x y z
N MET A 1 37.50 -24.82 73.16
CA MET A 1 36.57 -24.18 72.21
C MET A 1 37.30 -23.04 71.52
N ARG A 2 37.58 -23.16 70.22
CA ARG A 2 38.22 -22.12 69.37
C ARG A 2 37.40 -22.03 68.08
N PRO A 3 36.82 -20.87 67.73
CA PRO A 3 36.14 -20.71 66.46
C PRO A 3 37.15 -20.34 65.35
N GLY A 4 37.31 -21.23 64.38
CA GLY A 4 37.57 -20.85 62.98
C GLY A 4 36.23 -20.37 62.38
N GLY A 5 36.15 -19.68 61.25
CA GLY A 5 37.07 -19.41 60.17
C GLY A 5 36.38 -18.44 59.21
N ARG A 6 37.18 -17.81 58.36
CA ARG A 6 36.89 -16.69 57.48
C ARG A 6 35.93 -17.10 56.34
N ALA A 7 35.05 -16.19 55.90
CA ALA A 7 34.69 -15.94 54.49
C ALA A 7 33.53 -14.92 54.46
N LEU A 8 33.77 -13.68 54.02
CA LEU A 8 33.65 -13.19 52.64
C LEU A 8 32.20 -12.91 52.20
N VAL A 9 31.96 -11.61 52.01
CA VAL A 9 31.37 -11.01 50.79
C VAL A 9 29.84 -10.96 50.66
N ALA A 10 29.36 -9.73 50.87
CA ALA A 10 28.44 -8.96 50.03
C ALA A 10 27.27 -9.73 49.39
N ALA A 11 26.14 -9.72 50.08
CA ALA A 11 24.84 -9.96 49.46
C ALA A 11 24.39 -8.70 48.70
N VAL A 12 24.78 -8.58 47.43
CA VAL A 12 24.13 -7.68 46.47
C VAL A 12 22.84 -8.36 46.03
N LEU A 13 21.72 -7.98 46.64
CA LEU A 13 20.39 -8.35 46.18
C LEU A 13 20.09 -7.58 44.88
N ALA A 14 20.42 -8.22 43.77
CA ALA A 14 20.05 -7.78 42.43
C ALA A 14 18.52 -7.76 42.27
N GLY A 15 18.00 -6.62 41.85
CA GLY A 15 16.59 -6.43 41.56
C GLY A 15 16.10 -7.35 40.44
N LEU A 16 14.98 -8.03 40.71
CA LEU A 16 14.14 -8.65 39.70
C LEU A 16 13.46 -7.56 38.88
N VAL A 17 14.16 -7.02 37.88
CA VAL A 17 13.53 -6.30 36.79
C VAL A 17 12.85 -7.35 35.92
N VAL A 18 11.53 -7.49 36.09
CA VAL A 18 10.68 -8.20 35.13
C VAL A 18 10.72 -7.40 33.83
N GLY A 19 11.70 -7.72 33.00
CA GLY A 19 11.78 -7.22 31.64
C GLY A 19 10.65 -7.84 30.84
N ALA A 20 9.65 -7.04 30.48
CA ALA A 20 8.80 -7.34 29.35
C ALA A 20 9.73 -7.42 28.12
N ALA A 21 10.16 -8.63 27.76
CA ALA A 21 10.87 -8.87 26.52
C ALA A 21 9.90 -8.55 25.38
N ALA A 22 10.00 -7.33 24.85
CA ALA A 22 9.55 -7.02 23.52
C ALA A 22 10.32 -7.95 22.58
N MET A 23 9.72 -9.10 22.25
CA MET A 23 10.25 -9.99 21.22
C MET A 23 10.41 -9.16 19.95
N SER A 24 11.66 -8.92 19.56
CA SER A 24 11.95 -8.17 18.36
C SER A 24 11.33 -8.90 17.17
N PRO A 25 10.68 -8.18 16.24
CA PRO A 25 9.99 -8.78 15.10
C PRO A 25 10.92 -9.66 14.23
N GLU A 26 12.23 -9.45 14.31
CA GLU A 26 13.26 -10.26 13.65
C GLU A 26 13.36 -11.70 14.18
N ASP A 27 13.09 -11.92 15.47
CA ASP A 27 13.13 -13.25 16.08
C ASP A 27 11.90 -14.08 15.69
N ALA A 28 10.73 -13.43 15.59
CA ALA A 28 9.49 -14.05 15.13
C ALA A 28 9.61 -14.57 13.68
N LEU A 29 10.30 -13.83 12.81
CA LEU A 29 10.56 -14.22 11.41
C LEU A 29 11.50 -15.42 11.28
N LYS A 30 12.40 -15.61 12.24
CA LYS A 30 13.34 -16.74 12.27
C LYS A 30 12.80 -17.94 13.04
N SER A 31 11.61 -17.82 13.64
CA SER A 31 10.98 -18.90 14.37
C SER A 31 10.74 -20.12 13.47
N PRO A 32 10.87 -21.35 13.99
CA PRO A 32 10.63 -22.57 13.21
C PRO A 32 9.19 -22.64 12.67
N ALA A 33 8.23 -22.07 13.41
CA ALA A 33 6.84 -21.97 12.98
C ALA A 33 6.67 -21.07 11.74
N CYS A 34 7.34 -19.91 11.70
CA CYS A 34 7.32 -19.02 10.54
C CYS A 34 7.95 -19.68 9.31
N LEU A 35 9.13 -20.29 9.46
CA LEU A 35 9.83 -20.95 8.36
C LEU A 35 8.99 -22.08 7.75
N ALA A 36 8.41 -22.95 8.59
CA ALA A 36 7.54 -24.04 8.13
C ALA A 36 6.24 -23.53 7.49
N ALA A 37 5.72 -22.37 7.90
CA ALA A 37 4.57 -21.77 7.25
C ALA A 37 4.92 -21.16 5.88
N ARG A 38 6.12 -20.60 5.75
CA ARG A 38 6.64 -20.01 4.50
C ARG A 38 6.88 -21.08 3.44
N GLU A 39 7.52 -22.19 3.82
CA GLU A 39 7.77 -23.32 2.91
C GLU A 39 6.48 -23.89 2.30
N ARG A 40 5.40 -23.99 3.10
CA ARG A 40 4.08 -24.43 2.60
C ARG A 40 3.45 -23.43 1.65
N LEU A 41 3.62 -22.14 1.90
CA LEU A 41 3.16 -21.10 0.99
C LEU A 41 3.93 -21.15 -0.33
N ASP A 42 5.25 -21.33 -0.28
CA ASP A 42 6.09 -21.47 -1.46
C ASP A 42 5.70 -22.71 -2.27
N ALA A 43 5.42 -23.84 -1.62
CA ALA A 43 4.91 -25.04 -2.28
C ALA A 43 3.55 -24.80 -2.98
N THR A 44 2.65 -24.03 -2.36
CA THR A 44 1.35 -23.67 -2.97
C THR A 44 1.55 -22.71 -4.15
N MET A 45 2.48 -21.76 -4.04
CA MET A 45 2.80 -20.81 -5.11
C MET A 45 3.53 -21.46 -6.30
N ALA A 46 4.23 -22.56 -6.07
CA ALA A 46 4.93 -23.33 -7.10
C ALA A 46 3.99 -24.16 -7.99
N GLU A 47 2.74 -24.38 -7.57
CA GLU A 47 1.75 -25.03 -8.42
C GLU A 47 1.42 -24.17 -9.64
N GLN A 48 1.21 -24.80 -10.79
CA GLN A 48 0.97 -24.07 -12.05
C GLN A 48 -0.42 -23.40 -12.09
N LYS A 49 -1.35 -23.89 -11.26
CA LYS A 49 -2.70 -23.35 -11.10
C LYS A 49 -3.20 -23.59 -9.67
N PRO A 50 -2.69 -22.83 -8.68
CA PRO A 50 -3.11 -23.01 -7.31
C PRO A 50 -4.56 -22.56 -7.14
N ASP A 51 -5.32 -23.32 -6.36
CA ASP A 51 -6.65 -22.92 -5.95
C ASP A 51 -6.57 -21.60 -5.15
N ILE A 52 -7.37 -20.60 -5.54
CA ILE A 52 -7.33 -19.26 -4.94
C ILE A 52 -7.69 -19.28 -3.45
N VAL A 53 -8.58 -20.19 -3.03
CA VAL A 53 -8.95 -20.38 -1.63
C VAL A 53 -7.78 -21.00 -0.87
N LEU A 54 -7.13 -22.01 -1.45
CA LEU A 54 -5.95 -22.65 -0.87
C LEU A 54 -4.80 -21.64 -0.70
N LEU A 55 -4.53 -20.85 -1.74
CA LEU A 55 -3.48 -19.85 -1.73
C LEU A 55 -3.75 -18.75 -0.69
N ARG A 56 -5.00 -18.29 -0.58
CA ARG A 56 -5.39 -17.31 0.45
C ARG A 56 -5.17 -17.89 1.85
N ALA A 57 -5.62 -19.12 2.09
CA ALA A 57 -5.44 -19.79 3.37
C ALA A 57 -3.95 -20.00 3.72
N ALA A 58 -3.10 -20.31 2.74
CA ALA A 58 -1.66 -20.44 2.92
C ALA A 58 -1.00 -19.10 3.30
N ARG A 59 -1.37 -18.01 2.62
CA ARG A 59 -0.89 -16.65 2.92
C ARG A 59 -1.27 -16.20 4.33
N GLN A 60 -2.53 -16.44 4.72
CA GLN A 60 -3.02 -16.09 6.05
C GLN A 60 -2.28 -16.86 7.16
N ARG A 61 -2.02 -18.15 6.94
CA ARG A 61 -1.23 -18.97 7.89
C ARG A 61 0.20 -18.46 8.03
N ALA A 62 0.88 -18.16 6.92
CA ALA A 62 2.24 -17.60 6.95
C ALA A 62 2.27 -16.25 7.68
N ALA A 63 1.30 -15.37 7.40
CA ALA A 63 1.24 -14.06 8.04
C ALA A 63 1.00 -14.14 9.57
N ARG A 64 0.11 -15.04 10.01
CA ARG A 64 -0.13 -15.28 11.45
C ARG A 64 1.10 -15.85 12.15
N ALA A 65 1.75 -16.82 11.52
CA ALA A 65 2.93 -17.48 12.10
C ALA A 65 4.15 -16.56 12.16
N CYS A 66 4.36 -15.72 11.15
CA CYS A 66 5.56 -14.89 11.02
C CYS A 66 5.46 -13.52 11.67
N PHE A 67 4.30 -12.88 11.60
CA PHE A 67 4.15 -11.49 12.02
C PHE A 67 3.27 -11.32 13.26
N ARG A 68 2.75 -12.42 13.83
CA ARG A 68 1.59 -12.39 14.75
C ARG A 68 0.48 -11.47 14.22
N ALA A 69 0.45 -11.27 12.90
CA ALA A 69 -0.51 -10.41 12.27
C ALA A 69 -1.83 -11.14 12.36
N GLU A 70 -2.86 -10.44 12.82
CA GLU A 70 -4.23 -10.76 12.50
C GLU A 70 -4.35 -10.66 10.98
N ALA A 71 -3.91 -11.73 10.31
CA ALA A 71 -3.83 -11.79 8.87
C ALA A 71 -5.27 -11.69 8.37
N ASP A 72 -5.55 -10.58 7.66
CA ASP A 72 -6.87 -10.06 7.32
C ASP A 72 -7.64 -9.45 8.49
N ALA A 73 -7.20 -8.30 9.01
CA ALA A 73 -8.20 -7.25 9.18
C ALA A 73 -8.87 -7.07 7.81
N PRO A 74 -10.21 -7.20 7.68
CA PRO A 74 -10.87 -6.94 6.42
C PRO A 74 -10.37 -5.61 5.88
N PRO A 75 -10.14 -5.48 4.55
CA PRO A 75 -9.67 -4.21 3.99
C PRO A 75 -10.56 -3.11 4.56
N PRO A 76 -9.98 -2.06 5.18
CA PRO A 76 -10.77 -1.06 5.87
C PRO A 76 -11.85 -0.61 4.92
N SER A 77 -13.10 -0.66 5.38
CA SER A 77 -14.21 -0.07 4.65
C SER A 77 -13.77 1.35 4.29
N ARG A 78 -14.03 1.80 3.07
CA ARG A 78 -13.55 3.11 2.55
C ARG A 78 -13.82 4.28 3.50
N ALA A 79 -14.76 4.13 4.43
CA ALA A 79 -15.12 5.03 5.51
C ALA A 79 -14.05 5.22 6.62
N GLU A 80 -13.12 4.28 6.82
CA GLU A 80 -12.20 4.29 7.98
C GLU A 80 -10.77 4.77 7.66
N ARG A 81 -10.46 5.13 6.41
CA ARG A 81 -9.14 5.69 6.08
C ARG A 81 -9.09 7.15 6.55
N PRO A 82 -8.23 7.51 7.53
CA PRO A 82 -7.99 8.92 7.83
C PRO A 82 -7.40 9.57 6.59
N LEU A 83 -7.98 10.69 6.16
CA LEU A 83 -7.45 11.55 5.11
C LEU A 83 -6.13 12.15 5.61
N VAL A 84 -5.02 11.44 5.38
CA VAL A 84 -3.69 12.04 5.49
C VAL A 84 -3.51 12.91 4.25
N LEU A 85 -3.73 14.21 4.42
CA LEU A 85 -3.46 15.21 3.41
C LEU A 85 -1.94 15.39 3.32
N LEU A 86 -1.27 14.60 2.47
CA LEU A 86 0.11 14.90 2.12
C LEU A 86 0.12 16.16 1.25
N PRO A 87 0.90 17.21 1.60
CA PRO A 87 1.11 18.33 0.69
C PRO A 87 1.82 17.80 -0.57
N PRO A 88 1.44 18.27 -1.78
CA PRO A 88 2.13 17.86 -2.99
C PRO A 88 3.59 18.33 -2.92
N ALA A 89 4.52 17.37 -2.87
CA ALA A 89 5.91 17.64 -3.19
C ALA A 89 5.96 18.09 -4.65
N GLY A 90 6.29 19.36 -4.88
CA GLY A 90 6.41 19.92 -6.22
C GLY A 90 7.44 19.16 -7.03
N MET A 91 7.03 18.61 -8.18
CA MET A 91 7.99 18.07 -9.14
C MET A 91 8.70 19.22 -9.86
N PRO A 92 10.01 19.08 -10.16
CA PRO A 92 10.71 20.09 -10.96
C PRO A 92 10.13 20.16 -12.37
N ALA A 93 9.95 21.38 -12.86
CA ALA A 93 9.44 21.65 -14.21
C ALA A 93 10.42 21.14 -15.28
N PRO A 94 9.92 20.60 -16.41
CA PRO A 94 10.79 20.27 -17.54
C PRO A 94 11.35 21.55 -18.18
N PRO A 95 12.57 21.51 -18.75
CA PRO A 95 13.13 22.66 -19.46
C PRO A 95 12.32 22.99 -20.71
N ALA A 96 12.06 24.28 -20.93
CA ALA A 96 11.32 24.78 -22.09
C ALA A 96 12.14 24.59 -23.38
N ALA A 97 11.52 24.00 -24.40
CA ALA A 97 12.05 23.98 -25.76
C ALA A 97 11.77 25.34 -26.46
N PRO A 98 12.66 25.83 -27.34
CA PRO A 98 12.46 27.09 -28.05
C PRO A 98 11.33 26.96 -29.09
N THR A 99 10.38 27.89 -29.04
CA THR A 99 9.25 28.01 -29.96
C THR A 99 9.67 28.69 -31.27
N ALA A 100 9.41 28.03 -32.40
CA ALA A 100 9.33 28.70 -33.69
C ALA A 100 7.95 29.39 -33.85
N PRO A 101 7.84 30.53 -34.54
CA PRO A 101 6.57 31.20 -34.75
C PRO A 101 5.80 30.53 -35.89
N THR A 102 4.70 29.85 -35.56
CA THR A 102 3.74 29.32 -36.54
C THR A 102 2.47 30.15 -36.51
N THR A 103 2.08 30.64 -37.68
CA THR A 103 0.88 31.42 -37.99
C THR A 103 -0.40 30.78 -37.40
N THR A 104 -1.13 31.56 -36.60
CA THR A 104 -2.35 31.11 -35.90
C THR A 104 -3.52 31.02 -36.88
N ALA A 105 -3.85 29.81 -37.34
CA ALA A 105 -5.20 29.51 -37.81
C ALA A 105 -6.16 29.46 -36.60
N PRO A 106 -7.45 29.80 -36.74
CA PRO A 106 -8.42 29.69 -35.65
C PRO A 106 -8.48 28.22 -35.18
N THR A 107 -8.14 28.00 -33.92
CA THR A 107 -8.21 26.69 -33.26
C THR A 107 -9.65 26.19 -33.30
N ARG A 108 -9.91 25.17 -34.13
CA ARG A 108 -11.17 24.42 -34.07
C ARG A 108 -11.31 23.85 -32.65
N PRO A 109 -12.49 23.92 -32.00
CA PRO A 109 -12.71 23.28 -30.72
C PRO A 109 -12.35 21.81 -30.83
N GLN A 110 -11.26 21.40 -30.17
CA GLN A 110 -10.86 20.01 -30.11
C GLN A 110 -11.73 19.32 -29.06
N PRO A 111 -12.27 18.12 -29.34
CA PRO A 111 -12.98 17.36 -28.33
C PRO A 111 -12.04 17.07 -27.16
N PRO A 112 -12.54 17.12 -25.91
CA PRO A 112 -11.73 16.84 -24.74
C PRO A 112 -11.13 15.44 -24.85
N GLN A 113 -9.84 15.33 -24.57
CA GLN A 113 -9.13 14.04 -24.59
C GLN A 113 -8.76 13.63 -23.18
N VAL A 114 -8.79 12.34 -22.89
CA VAL A 114 -8.26 11.79 -21.64
C VAL A 114 -6.76 12.01 -21.58
N ALA A 115 -6.34 12.88 -20.66
CA ALA A 115 -4.94 13.19 -20.41
C ALA A 115 -4.31 12.21 -19.40
N ARG A 116 -5.03 11.90 -18.31
CA ARG A 116 -4.52 11.02 -17.24
C ARG A 116 -5.63 10.35 -16.47
N CYS A 117 -5.55 9.03 -16.27
CA CYS A 117 -6.48 8.31 -15.42
C CYS A 117 -5.85 7.88 -14.09
N ASP A 118 -6.66 7.90 -13.05
CA ASP A 118 -6.37 7.39 -11.71
C ASP A 118 -7.49 6.44 -11.25
N ALA A 119 -7.37 5.91 -10.03
CA ALA A 119 -8.35 4.97 -9.50
C ALA A 119 -9.76 5.55 -9.34
N GLY A 120 -9.88 6.88 -9.18
CA GLY A 120 -11.15 7.58 -9.00
C GLY A 120 -11.76 8.13 -10.30
N GLY A 121 -11.02 8.18 -11.40
CA GLY A 121 -11.47 8.90 -12.60
C GLY A 121 -10.41 9.15 -13.64
N CYS A 122 -10.72 10.04 -14.57
CA CYS A 122 -9.79 10.55 -15.56
C CYS A 122 -9.83 12.07 -15.59
N TRP A 123 -8.71 12.69 -15.95
CA TRP A 123 -8.62 14.10 -16.25
C TRP A 123 -8.66 14.27 -17.76
N ASP A 124 -9.41 15.27 -18.23
CA ASP A 124 -9.35 15.67 -19.62
C ASP A 124 -8.19 16.65 -19.91
N SER A 125 -7.98 16.94 -21.19
CA SER A 125 -7.01 17.90 -21.71
C SER A 125 -7.31 19.35 -21.34
N GLN A 126 -8.51 19.62 -20.82
CA GLN A 126 -8.93 20.94 -20.30
C GLN A 126 -8.74 21.04 -18.77
N GLY A 127 -8.24 19.98 -18.13
CA GLY A 127 -8.06 19.93 -16.68
C GLY A 127 -9.36 19.68 -15.90
N GLN A 128 -10.42 19.18 -16.52
CA GLN A 128 -11.62 18.76 -15.79
C GLN A 128 -11.48 17.33 -15.26
N ARG A 129 -11.93 17.13 -14.01
CA ARG A 129 -12.00 15.80 -13.39
C ARG A 129 -13.28 15.09 -13.82
N LEU A 130 -13.13 13.98 -14.52
CA LEU A 130 -14.20 13.04 -14.79
C LEU A 130 -14.15 11.90 -13.78
N ASN A 131 -15.21 11.74 -12.99
CA ASN A 131 -15.32 10.69 -11.98
C ASN A 131 -15.74 9.37 -12.62
N ARG A 132 -15.21 8.26 -12.13
CA ARG A 132 -15.60 6.94 -12.62
C ARG A 132 -16.88 6.47 -11.91
N ALA A 133 -17.95 6.26 -12.67
CA ALA A 133 -19.20 5.70 -12.20
C ALA A 133 -19.46 4.37 -12.91
N GLY A 134 -19.05 3.26 -12.27
CA GLY A 134 -19.05 1.94 -12.90
C GLY A 134 -18.08 1.89 -14.07
N GLY A 135 -18.59 1.55 -15.26
CA GLY A 135 -17.82 1.51 -16.51
C GLY A 135 -17.79 2.83 -17.29
N GLN A 136 -18.44 3.89 -16.78
CA GLN A 136 -18.57 5.18 -17.47
C GLN A 136 -17.84 6.30 -16.72
N LEU A 137 -17.55 7.39 -17.43
CA LEU A 137 -16.99 8.62 -16.87
C LEU A 137 -18.11 9.64 -16.65
N VAL A 138 -18.02 10.45 -15.60
CA VAL A 138 -19.01 11.47 -15.25
C VAL A 138 -18.31 12.80 -15.09
N ASN A 139 -18.72 13.81 -15.84
CA ASN A 139 -18.15 15.15 -15.73
C ASN A 139 -18.53 15.83 -14.39
N PRO A 140 -17.91 16.96 -14.02
CA PRO A 140 -18.27 17.71 -12.81
C PRO A 140 -19.75 18.15 -12.75
N GLN A 141 -20.41 18.24 -13.90
CA GLN A 141 -21.83 18.58 -14.05
C GLN A 141 -22.75 17.37 -13.83
N GLY A 142 -22.21 16.16 -13.59
CA GLY A 142 -22.99 14.94 -13.35
C GLY A 142 -23.45 14.22 -14.62
N GLN A 143 -23.04 14.67 -15.81
CA GLN A 143 -23.38 14.03 -17.07
C GLN A 143 -22.41 12.90 -17.40
N LEU A 144 -22.95 11.84 -18.01
CA LEU A 144 -22.18 10.68 -18.44
C LEU A 144 -21.42 11.00 -19.73
N CYS A 145 -20.11 10.76 -19.73
CA CYS A 145 -19.22 10.89 -20.86
C CYS A 145 -18.82 9.50 -21.36
N THR A 146 -18.85 9.32 -22.68
CA THR A 146 -18.37 8.10 -23.33
C THR A 146 -16.92 8.27 -23.78
N GLN A 147 -16.07 7.29 -23.49
CA GLN A 147 -14.67 7.28 -23.91
C GLN A 147 -14.49 6.40 -25.13
N GLN A 148 -14.04 6.97 -26.24
CA GLN A 148 -13.64 6.26 -27.45
C GLN A 148 -12.13 6.41 -27.63
N GLY A 149 -11.37 5.43 -27.12
CA GLY A 149 -9.91 5.51 -27.06
C GLY A 149 -9.45 6.63 -26.10
N THR A 150 -8.79 7.66 -26.63
CA THR A 150 -8.41 8.85 -25.85
C THR A 150 -9.42 9.98 -25.93
N VAL A 151 -10.45 9.89 -26.77
CA VAL A 151 -11.42 10.98 -26.97
C VAL A 151 -12.62 10.80 -26.04
N LEU A 152 -13.09 11.91 -25.45
CA LEU A 152 -14.29 11.96 -24.62
C LEU A 152 -15.42 12.64 -25.39
N SER A 153 -16.60 12.03 -25.32
CA SER A 153 -17.86 12.62 -25.79
C SER A 153 -18.81 12.77 -24.61
N CYS A 154 -18.98 14.02 -24.16
CA CYS A 154 -19.91 14.41 -23.10
C CYS A 154 -21.07 15.21 -23.73
N PRO A 155 -22.32 15.01 -23.28
CA PRO A 155 -23.50 15.73 -23.78
C PRO A 155 -23.58 17.18 -23.30
#